data_AF-A0A093HIC4-F1
#
_entry.id   AF-A0A093HIC4-F1
#
_cell.length_a   1.000
_cell.length_b   1.000
_cell.length_c   1.000
_cell.angle_alpha   90.00
_cell.angle_beta   90.00
_cell.angle_gamma   90.00
#
_symmetry.space_group_name_H-M   'P 1'
#
loop_
_entity.id
_entity.type
_entity.pdbx_description
1 polymer ?
#
loop_
_entity_poly.entity_id
_entity_poly.type
_entity_poly.pdbx_seq_one_letter_code
_entity_poly.pdbx_strand_id
1 'polypeptide(L)'
;QAALRALHLSLEIVGALHDMVSYLLGFAQLGNSSNCFYALNPEPLTPDWGGTERIGTELQEIQKMIDSLQNPLDPSKVAQLLAIHREVMFLQFDAAIRHRLRETFLSSGNVSAYQSVTDRICHALPPLSNSVIQSAFASQLRLPQLLDPQSCRTLMHFPWRTFLMDGGLFPVTVNNTINISYNMQLCLCDLSDADRRVAHGELAAMQLLMEDVLQNSCGCAVEDHADYRASLAKSKQENLAEIMDSSANWLQSRKKTCRVLLRHHDPVTSCNLLRSFLILWKQLEILKAEWGRLKLRTEDINTVPLYKEFCEQYGTDVLHPAMKALARQMGAEEELGEPVTSIQHIRFPQGASEIEMKVYQ
;
A
#
# COMPACT_ATOMS: atom_id res chain seq x y z
N GLN A 1 -3.10 37.54 7.73
CA GLN A 1 -2.20 36.38 7.88
C GLN A 1 -2.85 35.23 8.65
N ALA A 2 -3.44 35.47 9.82
CA ALA A 2 -4.16 34.42 10.59
C ALA A 2 -5.33 33.77 9.83
N ALA A 3 -6.19 34.58 9.20
CA ALA A 3 -7.31 34.07 8.38
C ALA A 3 -6.85 33.22 7.19
N LEU A 4 -5.74 33.59 6.53
CA LEU A 4 -5.16 32.83 5.43
C LEU A 4 -4.60 31.48 5.91
N ARG A 5 -3.96 31.46 7.08
CA ARG A 5 -3.45 30.22 7.70
C ARG A 5 -4.60 29.31 8.13
N ALA A 6 -5.65 29.86 8.72
CA ALA A 6 -6.85 29.12 9.08
C ALA A 6 -7.51 28.50 7.83
N LEU A 7 -7.68 29.28 6.76
CA LEU A 7 -8.22 28.78 5.49
C LEU A 7 -7.38 27.63 4.90
N HIS A 8 -6.05 27.77 4.86
CA HIS A 8 -5.17 26.69 4.39
C HIS A 8 -5.34 25.41 5.20
N LEU A 9 -5.28 25.50 6.53
CA LEU A 9 -5.43 24.34 7.41
C LEU A 9 -6.81 23.69 7.29
N SER A 10 -7.87 24.49 7.17
CA SER A 10 -9.22 23.98 6.92
C SER A 10 -9.31 23.23 5.59
N LEU A 11 -8.71 23.77 4.52
CA LEU A 11 -8.69 23.11 3.21
C LEU A 11 -7.87 21.82 3.23
N GLU A 12 -6.74 21.79 3.93
CA GLU A 12 -5.93 20.57 4.09
C GLU A 12 -6.70 19.47 4.83
N ILE A 13 -7.36 19.82 5.95
CA ILE A 13 -8.17 18.87 6.72
C ILE A 13 -9.34 18.35 5.89
N VAL A 14 -10.12 19.26 5.28
CA VAL A 14 -11.30 18.89 4.48
C VAL A 14 -10.89 18.08 3.25
N GLY A 15 -9.80 18.46 2.57
CA GLY A 15 -9.27 17.73 1.43
C GLY A 15 -8.83 16.31 1.81
N ALA A 16 -8.11 16.16 2.92
CA ALA A 16 -7.70 14.83 3.39
C ALA A 16 -8.92 13.95 3.75
N LEU A 17 -9.90 14.49 4.49
CA LEU A 17 -11.14 13.79 4.83
C LEU A 17 -11.96 13.40 3.60
N HIS A 18 -12.11 14.32 2.65
CA HIS A 18 -12.79 14.06 1.39
C HIS A 18 -12.17 12.85 0.67
N ASP A 19 -10.84 12.83 0.58
CA ASP A 19 -10.12 11.77 -0.12
C ASP A 19 -10.22 10.42 0.60
N MET A 20 -10.09 10.41 1.93
CA MET A 20 -10.26 9.19 2.72
C MET A 20 -11.69 8.66 2.66
N VAL A 21 -12.71 9.52 2.73
CA VAL A 21 -14.12 9.09 2.60
C VAL A 21 -14.39 8.57 1.18
N SER A 22 -13.86 9.24 0.16
CA SER A 22 -13.96 8.80 -1.23
C SER A 22 -13.29 7.45 -1.45
N TYR A 23 -12.15 7.20 -0.80
CA TYR A 23 -11.47 5.91 -0.79
C TYR A 23 -12.31 4.84 -0.10
N LEU A 24 -12.86 5.11 1.09
CA LEU A 24 -13.66 4.14 1.84
C LEU A 24 -14.92 3.74 1.06
N LEU A 25 -15.58 4.72 0.43
CA LEU A 25 -16.71 4.47 -0.46
C LEU A 25 -16.28 3.68 -1.70
N GLY A 26 -15.21 4.10 -2.37
CA GLY A 26 -14.65 3.40 -3.53
C GLY A 26 -14.29 1.96 -3.21
N PHE A 27 -13.64 1.73 -2.06
CA PHE A 27 -13.28 0.41 -1.56
C PHE A 27 -14.51 -0.47 -1.36
N ALA A 28 -15.54 0.03 -0.68
CA ALA A 28 -16.77 -0.72 -0.48
C ALA A 28 -17.45 -1.07 -1.81
N GLN A 29 -17.39 -0.17 -2.80
CA GLN A 29 -17.93 -0.38 -4.14
C GLN A 29 -17.16 -1.41 -4.97
N LEU A 30 -15.90 -1.73 -4.64
CA LEU A 30 -15.16 -2.80 -5.34
C LEU A 30 -15.82 -4.18 -5.18
N GLY A 31 -16.61 -4.36 -4.14
CA GLY A 31 -17.44 -5.54 -3.91
C GLY A 31 -18.72 -5.60 -4.74
N ASN A 32 -19.13 -4.52 -5.40
CA ASN A 32 -20.34 -4.48 -6.23
C ASN A 32 -20.04 -5.02 -7.64
N SER A 33 -21.03 -5.60 -8.33
CA SER A 33 -20.78 -6.27 -9.63
C SER A 33 -20.17 -5.34 -10.70
N SER A 34 -19.34 -5.89 -11.59
CA SER A 34 -18.51 -5.14 -12.55
C SER A 34 -19.27 -4.28 -13.58
N ASN A 35 -20.60 -4.36 -13.64
CA ASN A 35 -21.44 -3.53 -14.51
C ASN A 35 -21.63 -2.08 -14.02
N CYS A 36 -20.91 -1.69 -12.96
CA CYS A 36 -21.18 -0.49 -12.18
C CYS A 36 -20.84 0.84 -12.86
N PHE A 37 -20.15 0.86 -14.01
CA PHE A 37 -19.89 2.11 -14.75
C PHE A 37 -21.14 2.75 -15.38
N TYR A 38 -22.26 2.02 -15.44
CA TYR A 38 -23.47 2.44 -16.19
C TYR A 38 -24.74 2.55 -15.32
N ALA A 39 -24.69 2.24 -14.03
CA ALA A 39 -25.90 2.23 -13.20
C ALA A 39 -26.25 3.65 -12.73
N LEU A 40 -27.32 4.23 -13.28
CA LEU A 40 -27.94 5.49 -12.82
C LEU A 40 -28.49 5.40 -11.38
N ASN A 41 -28.55 4.18 -10.82
CA ASN A 41 -28.91 3.91 -9.43
C ASN A 41 -27.74 3.20 -8.75
N PRO A 42 -27.20 3.73 -7.64
CA PRO A 42 -26.15 3.05 -6.90
C PRO A 42 -26.70 1.72 -6.34
N GLU A 43 -26.08 0.61 -6.72
CA GLU A 43 -26.33 -0.69 -6.07
C GLU A 43 -26.01 -0.56 -4.57
N PRO A 44 -26.82 -1.18 -3.68
CA PRO A 44 -26.51 -1.22 -2.26
C PRO A 44 -25.13 -1.85 -2.04
N LEU A 45 -24.31 -1.25 -1.18
CA LEU A 45 -22.95 -1.71 -0.92
C LEU A 45 -22.96 -3.14 -0.39
N THR A 46 -22.23 -4.03 -1.06
CA THR A 46 -22.15 -5.43 -0.63
C THR A 46 -21.35 -5.58 0.66
N PRO A 47 -21.71 -6.55 1.52
CA PRO A 47 -20.99 -6.81 2.77
C PRO A 47 -19.61 -7.46 2.54
N ASP A 48 -19.35 -8.03 1.36
CA ASP A 48 -18.13 -8.79 1.04
C ASP A 48 -16.85 -7.97 1.24
N TRP A 49 -16.90 -6.68 0.93
CA TRP A 49 -15.77 -5.74 1.11
C TRP A 49 -15.95 -4.84 2.35
N GLY A 50 -16.91 -5.20 3.22
CA GLY A 50 -17.22 -4.57 4.50
C GLY A 50 -18.43 -3.63 4.49
N GLY A 51 -18.98 -3.30 3.31
CA GLY A 51 -20.19 -2.49 3.17
C GLY A 51 -20.16 -1.15 3.93
N THR A 52 -21.33 -0.70 4.40
CA THR A 52 -21.49 0.53 5.19
C THR A 52 -20.90 0.42 6.59
N GLU A 53 -20.91 -0.77 7.20
CA GLU A 53 -20.37 -0.99 8.55
C GLU A 53 -18.88 -0.67 8.60
N ARG A 54 -18.12 -1.12 7.59
CA ARG A 54 -16.69 -0.82 7.50
C ARG A 54 -16.42 0.68 7.45
N ILE A 55 -17.17 1.43 6.64
CA ILE A 55 -17.03 2.89 6.54
C ILE A 55 -17.19 3.51 7.92
N GLY A 56 -18.24 3.12 8.66
CA GLY A 56 -18.46 3.59 10.03
C GLY A 56 -17.30 3.26 10.96
N THR A 57 -16.79 2.02 10.92
CA THR A 57 -15.66 1.61 11.77
C THR A 57 -14.38 2.37 11.44
N GLU A 58 -14.04 2.55 10.17
CA GLU A 58 -12.82 3.26 9.75
C GLU A 58 -12.88 4.74 10.14
N LEU A 59 -14.04 5.39 9.99
CA LEU A 59 -14.23 6.76 10.45
C LEU A 59 -14.13 6.91 11.97
N GLN A 60 -14.66 5.94 12.74
CA GLN A 60 -14.49 5.89 14.19
C GLN A 60 -13.02 5.72 14.58
N GLU A 61 -12.26 4.90 13.86
CA GLU A 61 -10.82 4.74 14.10
C GLU A 61 -10.04 6.01 13.76
N ILE A 62 -10.39 6.71 12.66
CA ILE A 62 -9.80 8.03 12.34
C ILE A 62 -10.09 9.03 13.46
N GLN A 63 -11.33 9.07 13.98
CA GLN A 63 -11.67 9.92 15.11
C GLN A 63 -10.81 9.59 16.35
N LYS A 64 -10.64 8.31 16.69
CA LYS A 64 -9.79 7.88 17.81
C LYS A 64 -8.33 8.29 17.63
N MET A 65 -7.79 8.23 16.40
CA MET A 65 -6.43 8.71 16.11
C MET A 65 -6.31 10.22 16.29
N ILE A 66 -7.34 10.99 15.94
CA ILE A 66 -7.36 12.44 16.18
C ILE A 66 -7.41 12.71 17.69
N ASP A 67 -8.30 12.03 18.42
CA ASP A 67 -8.49 12.21 19.86
C ASP A 67 -7.25 11.82 20.67
N SER A 68 -6.42 10.90 20.17
CA SER A 68 -5.18 10.47 20.81
C SER A 68 -3.96 11.35 20.51
N LEU A 69 -4.11 12.40 19.68
CA LEU A 69 -3.05 13.40 19.49
C LEU A 69 -2.71 14.11 20.79
N GLN A 70 -1.45 14.52 20.95
CA GLN A 70 -1.02 15.33 22.10
C GLN A 70 -1.82 16.63 22.24
N ASN A 71 -2.24 17.22 21.11
CA ASN A 71 -3.13 18.37 21.09
C ASN A 71 -4.17 18.22 19.94
N PRO A 72 -5.34 17.62 20.22
CA PRO A 72 -6.37 17.41 19.21
C PRO A 72 -7.07 18.70 18.76
N LEU A 73 -6.87 19.80 19.50
CA LEU A 73 -7.42 21.12 19.16
C LEU A 73 -6.49 21.94 18.26
N ASP A 74 -5.25 21.48 18.01
CA ASP A 74 -4.35 22.14 17.07
C ASP A 74 -4.63 21.69 15.63
N PRO A 75 -5.22 22.55 14.77
CA PRO A 75 -5.55 22.20 13.39
C PRO A 75 -4.32 21.81 12.57
N SER A 76 -3.12 22.29 12.93
CA SER A 76 -1.89 21.90 12.23
C SER A 76 -1.53 20.44 12.49
N LYS A 77 -1.77 19.93 13.70
CA LYS A 77 -1.50 18.53 14.06
C LYS A 77 -2.53 17.60 13.45
N VAL A 78 -3.80 18.01 13.45
CA VAL A 78 -4.88 17.27 12.78
C VAL A 78 -4.63 17.21 11.27
N ALA A 79 -4.30 18.33 10.63
CA ALA A 79 -3.97 18.36 9.20
C ALA A 79 -2.80 17.41 8.87
N GLN A 80 -1.73 17.46 9.66
CA GLN A 80 -0.56 16.58 9.49
C GLN A 80 -0.92 15.10 9.61
N LEU A 81 -1.65 14.71 10.66
CA LEU A 81 -2.09 13.33 10.87
C LEU A 81 -2.92 12.83 9.69
N LEU A 82 -3.94 13.60 9.30
CA LEU A 82 -4.87 13.22 8.25
C LEU A 82 -4.18 13.11 6.88
N ALA A 83 -3.26 14.04 6.57
CA ALA A 83 -2.49 13.99 5.33
C ALA A 83 -1.62 12.73 5.25
N ILE A 84 -0.90 12.38 6.32
CA ILE A 84 -0.05 11.18 6.34
C ILE A 84 -0.91 9.91 6.33
N HIS A 85 -2.02 9.88 7.07
CA HIS A 85 -2.92 8.73 7.08
C HIS A 85 -3.52 8.46 5.69
N ARG A 86 -3.99 9.51 5.01
CA ARG A 86 -4.42 9.45 3.61
C ARG A 86 -3.34 8.86 2.70
N GLU A 87 -2.10 9.31 2.83
CA GLU A 87 -0.98 8.77 2.04
C GLU A 87 -0.75 7.28 2.31
N VAL A 88 -0.81 6.85 3.57
CA VAL A 88 -0.67 5.44 3.95
C VAL A 88 -1.77 4.59 3.30
N MET A 89 -3.03 5.04 3.29
CA MET A 89 -4.14 4.33 2.64
C MET A 89 -3.89 4.13 1.14
N PHE A 90 -3.44 5.18 0.45
CA PHE A 90 -3.16 5.09 -0.99
C PHE A 90 -1.93 4.26 -1.32
N LEU A 91 -0.88 4.37 -0.51
CA LEU A 91 0.32 3.54 -0.65
C LEU A 91 0.02 2.06 -0.42
N GLN A 92 -0.81 1.73 0.56
CA GLN A 92 -1.26 0.36 0.82
C GLN A 92 -1.98 -0.22 -0.40
N PHE A 93 -2.92 0.55 -0.97
CA PHE A 93 -3.66 0.13 -2.15
C PHE A 93 -2.74 -0.07 -3.36
N ASP A 94 -1.93 0.93 -3.71
CA ASP A 94 -1.00 0.85 -4.85
C ASP A 94 0.00 -0.30 -4.68
N ALA A 95 0.57 -0.50 -3.48
CA ALA A 95 1.48 -1.61 -3.22
C ALA A 95 0.81 -2.98 -3.42
N ALA A 96 -0.40 -3.15 -2.90
CA ALA A 96 -1.16 -4.40 -3.05
C ALA A 96 -1.52 -4.68 -4.51
N ILE A 97 -2.04 -3.68 -5.24
CA ILE A 97 -2.50 -3.88 -6.62
C ILE A 97 -1.32 -4.02 -7.60
N ARG A 98 -0.32 -3.14 -7.52
CA ARG A 98 0.78 -3.08 -8.50
C ARG A 98 1.75 -4.24 -8.39
N HIS A 99 1.99 -4.73 -7.18
CA HIS A 99 3.01 -5.73 -6.92
C HIS A 99 2.38 -7.05 -6.50
N ARG A 100 1.71 -7.10 -5.34
CA ARG A 100 1.20 -8.36 -4.80
C ARG A 100 0.17 -9.06 -5.69
N LEU A 101 -0.87 -8.34 -6.12
CA LEU A 101 -1.96 -8.92 -6.91
C LEU A 101 -1.48 -9.48 -8.25
N ARG A 102 -0.57 -8.76 -8.92
CA ARG A 102 0.04 -9.20 -10.18
C ARG A 102 0.86 -10.48 -9.98
N GLU A 103 1.67 -10.54 -8.93
CA GLU A 103 2.43 -11.74 -8.57
C GLU A 103 1.51 -12.93 -8.26
N THR A 104 0.42 -12.71 -7.52
CA THR A 104 -0.55 -13.77 -7.19
C THR A 104 -1.23 -14.32 -8.44
N PHE A 105 -1.61 -13.48 -9.40
CA PHE A 105 -2.18 -13.95 -10.66
C PHE A 105 -1.18 -14.71 -11.54
N LEU A 106 0.08 -14.28 -11.62
CA LEU A 106 1.11 -15.06 -12.32
C LEU A 106 1.40 -16.40 -11.62
N SER A 107 1.47 -16.39 -10.28
CA SER A 107 1.73 -17.58 -9.46
C SER A 107 0.62 -18.63 -9.59
N SER A 108 -0.63 -18.19 -9.67
CA SER A 108 -1.81 -19.06 -9.85
C SER A 108 -2.05 -19.47 -11.31
N GLY A 109 -1.33 -18.86 -12.26
CA GLY A 109 -1.52 -19.09 -13.68
C GLY A 109 -2.70 -18.35 -14.31
N ASN A 110 -3.33 -17.40 -13.59
CA ASN A 110 -4.41 -16.58 -14.11
C ASN A 110 -3.87 -15.40 -14.96
N VAL A 111 -3.42 -15.71 -16.17
CA VAL A 111 -2.83 -14.73 -17.10
C VAL A 111 -3.85 -13.67 -17.54
N SER A 112 -5.14 -14.03 -17.67
CA SER A 112 -6.19 -13.09 -18.07
C SER A 112 -6.39 -11.99 -17.04
N ALA A 113 -6.47 -12.35 -15.75
CA ALA A 113 -6.59 -11.37 -14.67
C ALA A 113 -5.31 -10.54 -14.52
N TYR A 114 -4.14 -11.16 -14.66
CA TYR A 114 -2.86 -10.45 -14.66
C TYR A 114 -2.80 -9.36 -15.74
N GLN A 115 -3.18 -9.70 -16.98
CA GLN A 115 -3.18 -8.75 -18.10
C GLN A 115 -4.19 -7.62 -17.87
N SER A 116 -5.42 -7.96 -17.47
CA SER A 116 -6.46 -6.96 -17.18
C SER A 116 -5.99 -5.94 -16.13
N VAL A 117 -5.40 -6.39 -15.02
CA VAL A 117 -4.85 -5.50 -14.01
C VAL A 117 -3.67 -4.70 -14.56
N THR A 118 -2.72 -5.35 -15.22
CA THR A 118 -1.49 -4.70 -15.73
C THR A 118 -1.79 -3.55 -16.70
N ASP A 119 -2.73 -3.76 -17.62
CA ASP A 119 -3.12 -2.76 -18.63
C ASP A 119 -3.84 -1.55 -18.02
N ARG A 120 -4.42 -1.71 -16.83
CA ARG A 120 -5.25 -0.68 -16.18
C ARG A 120 -4.48 0.14 -15.17
N ILE A 121 -3.60 -0.50 -14.41
CA ILE A 121 -2.88 0.16 -13.32
C ILE A 121 -1.93 1.26 -13.81
N CYS A 122 -1.49 1.24 -15.08
CA CYS A 122 -0.67 2.29 -15.66
C CYS A 122 -1.42 3.63 -15.78
N HIS A 123 -2.75 3.59 -15.88
CA HIS A 123 -3.62 4.77 -15.96
C HIS A 123 -4.37 5.04 -14.65
N ALA A 124 -4.75 3.98 -13.93
CA ALA A 124 -5.62 4.07 -12.77
C ALA A 124 -4.89 4.44 -11.47
N LEU A 125 -3.65 3.98 -11.28
CA LEU A 125 -2.90 4.23 -10.04
C LEU A 125 -2.21 5.60 -9.96
N PRO A 126 -1.69 6.22 -11.04
CA PRO A 126 -1.05 7.54 -10.94
C PRO A 126 -1.96 8.63 -10.33
N PRO A 127 -3.27 8.71 -10.63
CA PRO A 127 -4.20 9.60 -9.94
C PRO A 127 -4.33 9.37 -8.44
N LEU A 128 -4.09 8.15 -7.96
CA LEU A 128 -4.16 7.79 -6.55
C LEU A 128 -2.83 7.98 -5.82
N SER A 129 -1.74 8.28 -6.52
CA SER A 129 -0.44 8.56 -5.92
C SER A 129 -0.17 10.05 -5.84
N ASN A 130 0.84 10.42 -5.05
CA ASN A 130 1.44 11.76 -5.13
C ASN A 130 2.36 11.91 -6.36
N SER A 131 2.25 11.00 -7.34
CA SER A 131 3.00 11.11 -8.59
C SER A 131 2.50 12.34 -9.32
N VAL A 132 3.44 13.10 -9.85
CA VAL A 132 3.08 14.25 -10.65
C VAL A 132 2.54 13.75 -11.99
N ILE A 133 1.30 14.13 -12.31
CA ILE A 133 0.62 13.72 -13.54
C ILE A 133 0.68 14.87 -14.54
N GLN A 134 0.94 14.52 -15.80
CA GLN A 134 1.01 15.45 -16.91
C GLN A 134 -0.37 16.06 -17.21
N SER A 135 -0.44 17.37 -17.48
CA SER A 135 -1.71 18.11 -17.68
C SER A 135 -1.67 19.14 -18.79
N ALA A 136 -2.75 19.21 -19.56
CA ALA A 136 -2.98 20.28 -20.53
C ALA A 136 -3.12 21.69 -19.88
N PHE A 137 -3.50 21.79 -18.60
CA PHE A 137 -3.73 23.05 -17.90
C PHE A 137 -2.45 23.72 -17.38
N ALA A 138 -1.31 23.02 -17.39
CA ALA A 138 -0.03 23.56 -16.92
C ALA A 138 0.49 24.74 -17.78
N SER A 139 -0.01 24.89 -19.01
CA SER A 139 0.25 26.03 -19.90
C SER A 139 -0.15 27.39 -19.30
N GLN A 140 -1.00 27.38 -18.27
CA GLN A 140 -1.42 28.58 -17.53
C GLN A 140 -0.41 29.01 -16.46
N LEU A 141 0.53 28.14 -16.07
CA LEU A 141 1.58 28.43 -15.09
C LEU A 141 2.80 29.03 -15.80
N ARG A 142 2.89 30.36 -15.81
CA ARG A 142 4.08 31.07 -16.33
C ARG A 142 5.22 30.95 -15.32
N LEU A 143 6.28 30.22 -15.69
CA LEU A 143 7.56 30.34 -14.97
C LEU A 143 8.23 31.70 -15.29
N PRO A 144 8.86 32.36 -14.31
CA PRO A 144 9.64 33.56 -14.56
C PRO A 144 10.73 33.34 -15.62
N GLN A 145 10.93 34.33 -16.50
CA GLN A 145 11.97 34.30 -17.50
C GLN A 145 13.34 34.44 -16.82
N LEU A 146 14.28 33.54 -17.14
CA LEU A 146 15.64 33.62 -16.59
C LEU A 146 16.42 34.69 -17.34
N LEU A 147 16.96 35.65 -16.58
CA LEU A 147 17.79 36.72 -17.12
C LEU A 147 19.28 36.31 -17.23
N ASP A 148 19.71 35.28 -16.48
CA ASP A 148 21.12 34.83 -16.44
C ASP A 148 21.25 33.29 -16.27
N PRO A 149 21.85 32.56 -17.22
CA PRO A 149 22.06 31.11 -17.17
C PRO A 149 22.94 30.60 -16.02
N GLN A 150 23.84 31.43 -15.47
CA GLN A 150 24.82 31.01 -14.45
C GLN A 150 24.43 31.43 -13.02
N SER A 151 23.27 32.08 -12.86
CA SER A 151 22.83 32.52 -11.53
C SER A 151 22.45 31.34 -10.63
N CYS A 152 22.68 31.49 -9.33
CA CYS A 152 22.24 30.51 -8.32
C CYS A 152 20.72 30.24 -8.37
N ARG A 153 19.90 31.25 -8.74
CA ARG A 153 18.46 31.07 -8.96
C ARG A 153 18.16 30.18 -10.17
N THR A 154 18.96 30.26 -11.22
CA THR A 154 18.82 29.42 -12.42
C THR A 154 19.08 27.95 -12.12
N LEU A 155 20.11 27.64 -11.33
CA LEU A 155 20.40 26.28 -10.89
C LEU A 155 19.29 25.71 -9.99
N MET A 156 18.69 26.53 -9.11
CA MET A 156 17.51 26.15 -8.33
C MET A 156 16.28 25.83 -9.19
N HIS A 157 16.12 26.53 -10.33
CA HIS A 157 15.04 26.29 -11.29
C HIS A 157 15.35 25.18 -12.30
N PHE A 158 16.59 24.67 -12.36
CA PHE A 158 17.02 23.67 -13.34
C PHE A 158 16.26 22.35 -13.19
N PRO A 159 16.09 21.74 -11.99
CA PRO A 159 15.29 20.52 -11.84
C PRO A 159 13.85 20.69 -12.31
N TRP A 160 13.24 21.85 -12.05
CA TRP A 160 11.88 22.16 -12.51
C TRP A 160 11.78 22.27 -14.03
N ARG A 161 12.83 22.80 -14.68
CA ARG A 161 12.92 22.88 -16.13
C ARG A 161 13.23 21.54 -16.78
N THR A 162 14.15 20.75 -16.23
CA THR A 162 14.41 19.38 -16.70
C THR A 162 13.15 18.53 -16.55
N PHE A 163 12.43 18.68 -15.44
CA PHE A 163 11.12 18.05 -15.23
C PHE A 163 10.05 18.49 -16.24
N LEU A 164 10.03 19.77 -16.62
CA LEU A 164 9.21 20.31 -17.72
C LEU A 164 9.66 19.86 -19.12
N MET A 165 10.92 19.45 -19.30
CA MET A 165 11.51 19.14 -20.61
C MET A 165 11.55 17.64 -20.90
N ASP A 166 11.79 16.79 -19.90
CA ASP A 166 11.79 15.31 -20.03
C ASP A 166 10.36 14.73 -20.05
N GLY A 167 9.36 15.48 -19.57
CA GLY A 167 7.95 15.06 -19.57
C GLY A 167 7.17 15.45 -20.84
N GLY A 168 7.79 16.09 -21.83
CA GLY A 168 7.06 16.84 -22.87
C GLY A 168 6.39 18.11 -22.32
N LEU A 169 5.58 18.80 -23.12
CA LEU A 169 4.98 20.13 -22.85
C LEU A 169 4.16 20.31 -21.54
N PHE A 170 4.05 19.31 -20.66
CA PHE A 170 2.93 19.20 -19.72
C PHE A 170 3.30 18.48 -18.40
N PRO A 171 3.62 19.15 -17.28
CA PRO A 171 4.01 18.40 -16.08
C PRO A 171 3.17 18.61 -14.83
N VAL A 172 2.01 19.31 -14.80
CA VAL A 172 1.24 19.40 -13.54
C VAL A 172 -0.28 19.46 -13.75
N THR A 173 -1.01 18.42 -13.36
CA THR A 173 -2.46 18.51 -13.08
C THR A 173 -2.65 19.03 -11.65
N VAL A 174 -3.28 20.20 -11.49
CA VAL A 174 -4.01 20.50 -10.25
C VAL A 174 -5.40 19.87 -10.43
N ASN A 175 -5.51 18.55 -10.25
CA ASN A 175 -6.79 17.89 -10.46
C ASN A 175 -7.67 18.11 -9.23
N ASN A 176 -8.56 19.10 -9.30
CA ASN A 176 -9.46 19.49 -8.20
C ASN A 176 -10.57 18.47 -7.90
N THR A 177 -10.62 17.33 -8.59
CA THR A 177 -11.52 16.21 -8.26
C THR A 177 -10.92 14.92 -8.83
N ILE A 178 -9.89 14.37 -8.19
CA ILE A 178 -9.51 12.98 -8.49
C ILE A 178 -10.71 12.12 -8.13
N ASN A 179 -11.31 11.46 -9.12
CA ASN A 179 -12.37 10.50 -8.85
C ASN A 179 -11.72 9.22 -8.30
N ILE A 180 -11.43 9.22 -7.00
CA ILE A 180 -10.72 8.15 -6.29
C ILE A 180 -11.45 6.82 -6.50
N SER A 181 -12.78 6.81 -6.32
CA SER A 181 -13.60 5.62 -6.53
C SER A 181 -13.46 5.08 -7.96
N TYR A 182 -13.59 5.93 -8.97
CA TYR A 182 -13.42 5.52 -10.37
C TYR A 182 -12.06 4.89 -10.63
N ASN A 183 -10.98 5.49 -10.13
CA ASN A 183 -9.63 4.97 -10.33
C ASN A 183 -9.41 3.63 -9.61
N MET A 184 -9.95 3.48 -8.39
CA MET A 184 -9.91 2.20 -7.69
C MET A 184 -10.69 1.11 -8.45
N GLN A 185 -11.88 1.43 -8.96
CA GLN A 185 -12.68 0.52 -9.77
C GLN A 185 -12.00 0.15 -11.08
N LEU A 186 -11.38 1.13 -11.76
CA LEU A 186 -10.63 0.91 -12.98
C LEU A 186 -9.46 -0.07 -12.77
N CYS A 187 -8.83 -0.10 -11.59
CA CYS A 187 -7.78 -1.07 -11.30
C CYS A 187 -8.26 -2.53 -11.33
N LEU A 188 -9.53 -2.78 -10.99
CA LEU A 188 -10.09 -4.12 -10.79
C LEU A 188 -11.24 -4.44 -11.75
N CYS A 189 -11.51 -3.59 -12.74
CA CYS A 189 -12.59 -3.84 -13.67
C CYS A 189 -12.28 -5.04 -14.57
N ASP A 190 -13.34 -5.73 -15.01
CA ASP A 190 -13.30 -6.99 -15.74
C ASP A 190 -12.70 -8.19 -14.99
N LEU A 191 -12.38 -8.03 -13.71
CA LEU A 191 -12.09 -9.18 -12.85
C LEU A 191 -13.38 -9.95 -12.54
N SER A 192 -13.27 -11.28 -12.54
CA SER A 192 -14.33 -12.16 -12.08
C SER A 192 -14.57 -11.99 -10.58
N ASP A 193 -15.71 -12.42 -10.07
CA ASP A 193 -15.99 -12.39 -8.62
C ASP A 193 -14.93 -13.17 -7.81
N ALA A 194 -14.39 -14.25 -8.38
CA ALA A 194 -13.33 -15.01 -7.77
C ALA A 194 -12.01 -14.21 -7.70
N ASP A 195 -11.64 -13.56 -8.80
CA ASP A 195 -10.41 -12.75 -8.87
C ASP A 195 -10.48 -11.49 -8.00
N ARG A 196 -11.68 -10.93 -7.84
CA ARG A 196 -11.91 -9.84 -6.89
C ARG A 196 -11.73 -10.29 -5.44
N ARG A 197 -12.16 -11.50 -5.07
CA ARG A 197 -11.84 -12.05 -3.74
C ARG A 197 -10.33 -12.24 -3.54
N VAL A 198 -9.58 -12.60 -4.57
CA VAL A 198 -8.10 -12.63 -4.52
C VAL A 198 -7.55 -11.23 -4.27
N ALA A 199 -8.04 -10.21 -5.01
CA ALA A 199 -7.65 -8.82 -4.80
C ALA A 199 -7.94 -8.33 -3.37
N HIS A 200 -9.11 -8.66 -2.82
CA HIS A 200 -9.44 -8.38 -1.42
C HIS A 200 -8.46 -9.05 -0.46
N GLY A 201 -8.11 -10.31 -0.71
CA GLY A 201 -7.13 -11.07 0.07
C GLY A 201 -5.73 -10.45 0.07
N GLU A 202 -5.24 -9.98 -1.08
CA GLU A 202 -3.91 -9.33 -1.16
C GLU A 202 -3.86 -7.98 -0.46
N LEU A 203 -4.94 -7.20 -0.56
CA LEU A 203 -5.11 -6.00 0.22
C LEU A 203 -5.05 -6.35 1.74
N ALA A 204 -5.60 -7.50 2.15
CA ALA A 204 -5.71 -7.92 3.55
C ALA A 204 -4.37 -8.36 4.08
N ALA A 205 -3.63 -9.10 3.26
CA ALA A 205 -2.26 -9.47 3.52
C ALA A 205 -1.38 -8.22 3.73
N MET A 206 -1.54 -7.18 2.89
CA MET A 206 -0.80 -5.92 3.08
C MET A 206 -1.16 -5.23 4.41
N GLN A 207 -2.45 -5.25 4.80
CA GLN A 207 -2.88 -4.72 6.10
C GLN A 207 -2.23 -5.47 7.27
N LEU A 208 -2.17 -6.80 7.20
CA LEU A 208 -1.55 -7.64 8.22
C LEU A 208 -0.04 -7.39 8.33
N LEU A 209 0.65 -7.16 7.21
CA LEU A 209 2.07 -6.78 7.22
C LEU A 209 2.28 -5.44 7.92
N MET A 210 1.43 -4.45 7.63
CA MET A 210 1.49 -3.16 8.30
C MET A 210 1.25 -3.26 9.81
N GLU A 211 0.36 -4.16 10.23
CA GLU A 211 0.15 -4.45 11.67
C GLU A 211 1.37 -5.05 12.34
N ASP A 212 2.03 -5.99 11.68
CA ASP A 212 3.23 -6.63 12.18
C ASP A 212 4.39 -5.62 12.33
N VAL A 213 4.55 -4.69 11.38
CA VAL A 213 5.50 -3.56 11.50
C VAL A 213 5.26 -2.76 12.77
N LEU A 214 4.00 -2.39 13.03
CA LEU A 214 3.64 -1.61 14.21
C LEU A 214 3.90 -2.40 15.49
N GLN A 215 3.58 -3.69 15.52
CA GLN A 215 3.79 -4.56 16.68
C GLN A 215 5.29 -4.75 16.99
N ASN A 216 6.11 -4.99 15.96
CA ASN A 216 7.54 -5.21 16.12
C ASN A 216 8.30 -3.93 16.52
N SER A 217 7.87 -2.76 16.02
CA SER A 217 8.43 -1.48 16.44
C SER A 217 8.12 -1.11 17.90
N CYS A 218 7.08 -1.73 18.48
CA CYS A 218 6.55 -1.43 19.79
C CYS A 218 7.20 -2.26 20.93
N GLY A 219 8.19 -3.10 20.62
CA GLY A 219 8.79 -4.09 21.54
C GLY A 219 9.67 -3.57 22.68
N CYS A 220 9.54 -2.32 23.14
CA CYS A 220 10.33 -1.78 24.26
C CYS A 220 9.57 -1.55 25.57
N ALA A 221 8.34 -2.05 25.74
CA ALA A 221 7.64 -2.03 27.03
C ALA A 221 7.49 -3.45 27.60
N VAL A 222 8.19 -3.68 28.69
CA VAL A 222 8.10 -4.86 29.58
C VAL A 222 6.66 -5.04 30.08
N GLU A 223 6.27 -6.32 30.25
CA GLU A 223 5.00 -6.85 30.83
C GLU A 223 3.76 -6.91 29.92
N ASP A 224 3.55 -8.07 29.25
CA ASP A 224 2.41 -9.00 29.48
C ASP A 224 2.43 -10.17 28.44
N HIS A 225 3.59 -10.81 28.29
CA HIS A 225 3.91 -11.67 27.14
C HIS A 225 3.26 -13.08 27.14
N ALA A 226 2.55 -13.46 28.19
CA ALA A 226 2.04 -14.83 28.32
C ALA A 226 0.70 -15.06 27.57
N ASP A 227 -0.23 -14.10 27.65
CA ASP A 227 -1.61 -14.33 27.18
C ASP A 227 -1.81 -14.07 25.68
N TYR A 228 -1.02 -13.15 25.09
CA TYR A 228 -1.15 -12.80 23.66
C TYR A 228 -0.53 -13.85 22.72
N ARG A 229 0.55 -14.50 23.13
CA ARG A 229 1.25 -15.49 22.29
C ARG A 229 0.42 -16.79 22.15
N ALA A 230 -0.35 -17.13 23.19
CA ALA A 230 -1.30 -18.25 23.16
C ALA A 230 -2.51 -17.99 22.24
N SER A 231 -3.02 -16.75 22.21
CA SER A 231 -4.08 -16.33 21.28
C SER A 231 -3.63 -16.35 19.82
N LEU A 232 -2.40 -15.90 19.54
CA LEU A 232 -1.85 -15.87 18.18
C LEU A 232 -1.57 -17.28 17.64
N ALA A 233 -1.07 -18.19 18.49
CA ALA A 233 -0.87 -19.60 18.14
C ALA A 233 -2.19 -20.31 17.80
N LYS A 234 -3.28 -20.00 18.51
CA LYS A 234 -4.62 -20.50 18.18
C LYS A 234 -5.11 -19.97 16.82
N SER A 235 -4.93 -18.68 16.54
CA SER A 235 -5.36 -18.08 15.27
C SER A 235 -4.56 -18.61 14.05
N LYS A 236 -3.26 -18.91 14.22
CA LYS A 236 -2.44 -19.51 13.15
C LYS A 236 -2.86 -20.96 12.82
N GLN A 237 -3.42 -21.68 13.78
CA GLN A 237 -3.93 -23.05 13.58
C GLN A 237 -5.32 -23.04 12.91
N GLU A 238 -6.17 -22.06 13.24
CA GLU A 238 -7.54 -21.94 12.69
C GLU A 238 -7.56 -21.39 11.25
N ASN A 239 -6.59 -20.55 10.87
CA ASN A 239 -6.50 -19.94 9.52
C ASN A 239 -6.15 -20.91 8.37
N LEU A 240 -5.84 -22.17 8.66
CA LEU A 240 -5.62 -23.20 7.63
C LEU A 240 -6.91 -23.92 7.21
N ALA A 241 -8.03 -23.72 7.93
CA ALA A 241 -9.26 -24.49 7.73
C ALA A 241 -10.48 -23.68 7.24
N GLU A 242 -10.47 -22.34 7.24
CA GLU A 242 -11.65 -21.55 6.86
C GLU A 242 -11.33 -20.44 5.84
N ILE A 243 -11.57 -20.73 4.56
CA ILE A 243 -11.57 -19.75 3.45
C ILE A 243 -12.91 -18.98 3.37
N MET A 244 -13.77 -19.07 4.39
CA MET A 244 -15.17 -18.61 4.30
C MET A 244 -15.58 -17.46 5.24
N ASP A 245 -14.65 -16.60 5.70
CA ASP A 245 -15.02 -15.34 6.40
C ASP A 245 -13.97 -14.21 6.25
N SER A 246 -13.69 -13.83 5.00
CA SER A 246 -12.64 -12.85 4.69
C SER A 246 -12.92 -11.41 5.16
N SER A 247 -14.20 -10.99 5.28
CA SER A 247 -14.53 -9.61 5.69
C SER A 247 -14.39 -9.41 7.20
N ALA A 248 -14.78 -10.42 8.01
CA ALA A 248 -14.65 -10.39 9.46
C ALA A 248 -13.18 -10.36 9.90
N ASN A 249 -12.32 -11.14 9.24
CA ASN A 249 -10.88 -11.18 9.51
C ASN A 249 -10.20 -9.83 9.23
N TRP A 250 -10.58 -9.14 8.14
CA TRP A 250 -10.07 -7.80 7.85
C TRP A 250 -10.49 -6.78 8.92
N LEU A 251 -11.78 -6.71 9.24
CA LEU A 251 -12.30 -5.77 10.24
C LEU A 251 -11.65 -5.99 11.61
N GLN A 252 -11.37 -7.25 11.98
CA GLN A 252 -10.64 -7.58 13.19
C GLN A 252 -9.17 -7.18 13.13
N SER A 253 -8.50 -7.39 11.99
CA SER A 253 -7.14 -6.93 11.71
C SER A 253 -7.02 -5.42 11.93
N ARG A 254 -7.86 -4.63 11.25
CA ARG A 254 -7.82 -3.16 11.34
C ARG A 254 -8.07 -2.63 12.76
N LYS A 255 -9.03 -3.24 13.48
CA LYS A 255 -9.29 -2.95 14.90
C LYS A 255 -8.06 -3.26 15.76
N LYS A 256 -7.30 -4.31 15.45
CA LYS A 256 -6.01 -4.62 16.11
C LYS A 256 -4.94 -3.61 15.72
N THR A 257 -4.81 -3.21 14.44
CA THR A 257 -3.88 -2.15 14.01
C THR A 257 -4.08 -0.88 14.83
N CYS A 258 -5.33 -0.42 14.95
CA CYS A 258 -5.63 0.79 15.70
C CYS A 258 -5.40 0.63 17.20
N ARG A 259 -5.68 -0.53 17.79
CA ARG A 259 -5.27 -0.80 19.17
C ARG A 259 -3.75 -0.74 19.37
N VAL A 260 -2.97 -1.16 18.38
CA VAL A 260 -1.50 -1.05 18.41
C VAL A 260 -1.06 0.41 18.21
N LEU A 261 -1.67 1.13 17.27
CA LEU A 261 -1.45 2.57 17.07
C LEU A 261 -1.76 3.38 18.34
N LEU A 262 -2.82 3.02 19.06
CA LEU A 262 -3.29 3.67 20.29
C LEU A 262 -2.49 3.25 21.52
N ARG A 263 -1.85 2.07 21.54
CA ARG A 263 -1.27 1.52 22.76
C ARG A 263 -0.04 2.29 23.20
N HIS A 264 0.91 2.62 22.31
CA HIS A 264 2.26 2.99 22.76
C HIS A 264 2.99 4.08 21.95
N HIS A 265 2.39 4.72 20.93
CA HIS A 265 3.04 5.80 20.16
C HIS A 265 2.10 6.95 19.77
N ASP A 266 2.70 8.13 19.52
CA ASP A 266 2.05 9.24 18.83
C ASP A 266 1.54 8.79 17.45
N PRO A 267 0.25 8.97 17.12
CA PRO A 267 -0.36 8.42 15.90
C PRO A 267 0.30 8.94 14.61
N VAL A 268 0.87 10.16 14.65
CA VAL A 268 1.65 10.72 13.53
C VAL A 268 2.94 9.92 13.30
N THR A 269 3.65 9.58 14.36
CA THR A 269 4.87 8.76 14.31
C THR A 269 4.59 7.39 13.71
N SER A 270 3.52 6.73 14.17
CA SER A 270 3.13 5.42 13.65
C SER A 270 2.71 5.46 12.18
N CYS A 271 1.96 6.49 11.76
CA CYS A 271 1.62 6.66 10.34
C CYS A 271 2.87 6.93 9.48
N ASN A 272 3.85 7.67 9.99
CA ASN A 272 5.12 7.89 9.30
C ASN A 272 5.95 6.60 9.17
N LEU A 273 5.94 5.75 10.20
CA LEU A 273 6.58 4.43 10.14
C LEU A 273 5.96 3.58 9.04
N LEU A 274 4.62 3.48 9.01
CA LEU A 274 3.90 2.75 7.96
C LEU A 274 4.18 3.29 6.57
N ARG A 275 4.17 4.62 6.41
CA ARG A 275 4.49 5.30 5.15
C ARG A 275 5.90 4.92 4.69
N SER A 276 6.88 4.99 5.58
CA SER A 276 8.28 4.67 5.27
C SER A 276 8.43 3.19 4.89
N PHE A 277 7.79 2.29 5.64
CA PHE A 277 7.73 0.87 5.33
C PHE A 277 7.15 0.62 3.94
N LEU A 278 5.99 1.19 3.61
CA LEU A 278 5.35 0.99 2.31
C LEU A 278 6.19 1.53 1.15
N ILE A 279 6.87 2.67 1.33
CA ILE A 279 7.79 3.23 0.32
C ILE A 279 8.97 2.28 0.10
N LEU A 280 9.63 1.84 1.18
CA LEU A 280 10.76 0.91 1.10
C LEU A 280 10.33 -0.43 0.49
N TRP A 281 9.19 -0.96 0.90
CA TRP A 281 8.62 -2.19 0.38
C TRP A 281 8.39 -2.10 -1.13
N LYS A 282 7.80 -1.01 -1.61
CA LYS A 282 7.62 -0.77 -3.06
C LYS A 282 8.95 -0.65 -3.80
N GLN A 283 9.92 0.07 -3.23
CA GLN A 283 11.25 0.19 -3.83
C GLN A 283 11.93 -1.17 -3.95
N LEU A 284 11.80 -2.03 -2.94
CA LEU A 284 12.30 -3.40 -2.96
C LEU A 284 11.61 -4.23 -4.05
N GLU A 285 10.28 -4.14 -4.20
CA GLU A 285 9.58 -4.86 -5.27
C GLU A 285 9.98 -4.38 -6.68
N ILE A 286 10.23 -3.08 -6.86
CA ILE A 286 10.76 -2.53 -8.12
C ILE A 286 12.17 -3.09 -8.39
N LEU A 287 13.04 -3.09 -7.38
CA LEU A 287 14.40 -3.62 -7.50
C LEU A 287 14.38 -5.12 -7.82
N LYS A 288 13.52 -5.88 -7.14
CA LYS A 288 13.30 -7.31 -7.38
C LYS A 288 12.85 -7.58 -8.83
N ALA A 289 11.93 -6.77 -9.35
CA ALA A 289 11.48 -6.88 -10.75
C ALA A 289 12.60 -6.57 -11.75
N GLU A 290 13.38 -5.51 -11.53
CA GLU A 290 14.54 -5.17 -12.38
C GLU A 290 15.63 -6.24 -12.33
N TRP A 291 15.94 -6.73 -11.13
CA TRP A 291 16.87 -7.84 -10.96
C TRP A 291 16.43 -9.05 -11.77
N GLY A 292 15.14 -9.40 -11.72
CA GLY A 292 14.57 -10.51 -12.47
C GLY A 292 14.69 -10.32 -13.99
N ARG A 293 14.36 -9.13 -14.51
CA ARG A 293 14.51 -8.79 -15.93
C ARG A 293 15.95 -8.94 -16.40
N LEU A 294 16.90 -8.41 -15.64
CA LEU A 294 18.32 -8.50 -15.96
C LEU A 294 18.83 -9.94 -15.92
N LYS A 295 18.41 -10.72 -14.91
CA LYS A 295 18.83 -12.10 -14.72
C LYS A 295 18.31 -13.03 -15.82
N LEU A 296 17.03 -12.91 -16.18
CA LEU A 296 16.39 -13.69 -17.24
C LEU A 296 16.67 -13.15 -18.64
N ARG A 297 17.25 -11.95 -18.76
CA ARG A 297 17.49 -11.22 -20.02
C ARG A 297 16.19 -11.02 -20.82
N THR A 298 15.12 -10.67 -20.12
CA THR A 298 13.81 -10.38 -20.71
C THR A 298 13.40 -8.94 -20.45
N GLU A 299 12.57 -8.39 -21.34
CA GLU A 299 12.02 -7.03 -21.18
C GLU A 299 10.97 -6.97 -20.06
N ASP A 300 10.24 -8.07 -19.84
CA ASP A 300 9.25 -8.17 -18.75
C ASP A 300 9.08 -9.63 -18.29
N ILE A 301 8.52 -9.80 -17.09
CA ILE A 301 8.17 -11.09 -16.49
C ILE A 301 6.64 -11.17 -16.45
N ASN A 302 6.05 -11.47 -17.61
CA ASN A 302 4.61 -11.39 -17.85
C ASN A 302 3.98 -12.74 -18.24
N THR A 303 4.76 -13.83 -18.24
CA THR A 303 4.26 -15.18 -18.52
C THR A 303 4.53 -16.11 -17.34
N VAL A 304 3.68 -17.12 -17.19
CA VAL A 304 3.80 -18.11 -16.10
C VAL A 304 5.15 -18.86 -16.12
N PRO A 305 5.68 -19.31 -17.27
CA PRO A 305 6.99 -19.97 -17.28
C PRO A 305 8.13 -19.04 -16.85
N LEU A 306 8.16 -17.81 -17.36
CA LEU A 306 9.17 -16.81 -16.96
C LEU A 306 9.07 -16.47 -15.48
N TYR A 307 7.85 -16.34 -14.95
CA TYR A 307 7.65 -16.08 -13.53
C TYR A 307 8.11 -17.23 -12.65
N LYS A 308 7.88 -18.49 -13.06
CA LYS A 308 8.41 -19.67 -12.34
C LYS A 308 9.94 -19.70 -12.33
N GLU A 309 10.56 -19.47 -13.49
CA GLU A 309 12.03 -19.42 -13.59
C GLU A 309 12.61 -18.27 -12.74
N PHE A 310 11.96 -17.10 -12.79
CA PHE A 310 12.28 -15.96 -11.93
C PHE A 310 12.22 -16.35 -10.44
N CYS A 311 11.15 -17.02 -10.01
CA CYS A 311 10.98 -17.47 -8.64
C CYS A 311 12.10 -18.44 -8.22
N GLU A 312 12.45 -19.42 -9.04
CA GLU A 312 13.52 -20.38 -8.74
C GLU A 312 14.88 -19.69 -8.57
N GLN A 313 15.21 -18.77 -9.49
CA GLN A 313 16.46 -18.02 -9.45
C GLN A 313 16.51 -17.03 -8.28
N TYR A 314 15.43 -16.26 -8.04
CA TYR A 314 15.34 -15.34 -6.90
C TYR A 314 15.41 -16.09 -5.57
N GLY A 315 14.78 -17.27 -5.51
CA GLY A 315 14.84 -18.18 -4.37
C GLY A 315 16.27 -18.56 -4.00
N THR A 316 17.06 -18.95 -4.99
CA THR A 316 18.42 -19.48 -4.78
C THR A 316 19.45 -18.36 -4.58
N ASP A 317 19.36 -17.29 -5.37
CA ASP A 317 20.40 -16.25 -5.44
C ASP A 317 20.19 -15.13 -4.42
N VAL A 318 18.95 -14.89 -3.96
CA VAL A 318 18.62 -13.75 -3.08
C VAL A 318 17.96 -14.24 -1.79
N LEU A 319 16.84 -14.96 -1.87
CA LEU A 319 16.07 -15.35 -0.70
C LEU A 319 16.85 -16.28 0.24
N HIS A 320 17.44 -17.34 -0.29
CA HIS A 320 18.14 -18.32 0.52
C HIS A 320 19.38 -17.73 1.23
N PRO A 321 20.26 -16.94 0.57
CA PRO A 321 21.33 -16.21 1.26
C PRO A 321 20.83 -15.25 2.35
N ALA A 322 19.74 -14.51 2.10
CA ALA A 322 19.14 -13.60 3.08
C ALA A 322 18.58 -14.37 4.28
N MET A 323 17.83 -15.45 4.04
CA MET A 323 17.31 -16.34 5.10
C MET A 323 18.44 -16.97 5.91
N LYS A 324 19.52 -17.39 5.26
CA LYS A 324 20.69 -17.94 5.94
C LYS A 324 21.32 -16.87 6.85
N ALA A 325 21.54 -15.66 6.34
CA ALA A 325 22.10 -14.55 7.12
C ALA A 325 21.23 -14.22 8.35
N LEU A 326 19.91 -14.22 8.19
CA LEU A 326 18.93 -14.08 9.26
C LEU A 326 19.05 -15.18 10.32
N ALA A 327 19.07 -16.44 9.90
CA ALA A 327 19.18 -17.56 10.82
C ALA A 327 20.50 -17.52 11.61
N ARG A 328 21.60 -17.03 11.01
CA ARG A 328 22.85 -16.77 11.73
C ARG A 328 22.67 -15.76 12.84
N GLN A 329 21.98 -14.64 12.55
CA GLN A 329 21.76 -13.58 13.54
C GLN A 329 20.87 -14.08 14.68
N MET A 330 19.87 -14.92 14.37
CA MET A 330 18.94 -15.47 15.37
C MET A 330 19.48 -16.70 16.10
N GLY A 331 20.68 -17.19 15.76
CA GLY A 331 21.27 -18.39 16.37
C GLY A 331 20.54 -19.70 16.04
N ALA A 332 19.76 -19.71 14.95
CA ALA A 332 18.90 -20.82 14.53
C ALA A 332 19.36 -21.46 13.20
N GLU A 333 20.68 -21.55 12.97
CA GLU A 333 21.25 -22.12 11.73
C GLU A 333 20.86 -23.59 11.50
N GLU A 334 20.60 -24.36 12.56
CA GLU A 334 20.28 -25.80 12.48
C GLU A 334 18.84 -26.10 11.99
N GLU A 335 17.95 -25.10 11.92
CA GLU A 335 16.56 -25.27 11.48
C GLU A 335 16.34 -25.07 9.97
N LEU A 336 17.33 -24.55 9.25
CA LEU A 336 17.25 -24.36 7.80
C LEU A 336 17.56 -25.68 7.07
N GLY A 337 16.51 -26.40 6.70
CA GLY A 337 16.61 -27.54 5.78
C GLY A 337 17.06 -27.15 4.36
N GLU A 338 17.32 -28.16 3.52
CA GLU A 338 17.78 -28.00 2.13
C GLU A 338 16.96 -27.00 1.31
N PRO A 339 17.57 -26.31 0.31
CA PRO A 339 16.92 -25.27 -0.46
C PRO A 339 15.66 -25.78 -1.17
N VAL A 340 14.50 -25.33 -0.70
CA VAL A 340 13.20 -25.70 -1.26
C VAL A 340 13.06 -25.05 -2.64
N THR A 341 12.91 -25.89 -3.67
CA THR A 341 12.83 -25.52 -5.09
C THR A 341 11.51 -24.84 -5.49
N SER A 342 10.65 -24.52 -4.51
CA SER A 342 9.33 -23.93 -4.74
C SER A 342 9.04 -22.84 -3.72
N ILE A 343 8.85 -21.61 -4.21
CA ILE A 343 8.45 -20.44 -3.41
C ILE A 343 7.12 -20.65 -2.68
N GLN A 344 6.31 -21.63 -3.08
CA GLN A 344 4.96 -21.84 -2.53
C GLN A 344 4.97 -22.22 -1.03
N HIS A 345 6.09 -22.69 -0.48
CA HIS A 345 6.21 -23.03 0.94
C HIS A 345 7.59 -22.66 1.52
N ILE A 346 7.99 -21.39 1.41
CA ILE A 346 9.12 -20.89 2.21
C ILE A 346 8.68 -20.89 3.68
N ARG A 347 9.13 -21.91 4.44
CA ARG A 347 9.02 -21.88 5.90
C ARG A 347 10.12 -20.95 6.41
N PHE A 348 9.70 -19.82 6.96
CA PHE A 348 10.57 -18.95 7.72
C PHE A 348 11.15 -19.70 8.93
N PRO A 349 12.39 -19.40 9.36
CA PRO A 349 12.93 -19.87 10.64
C PRO A 349 11.90 -19.61 11.76
N GLN A 350 11.80 -20.51 12.74
CA GLN A 350 10.72 -20.46 13.73
C GLN A 350 10.75 -19.14 14.51
N GLY A 351 9.84 -18.22 14.17
CA GLY A 351 9.73 -16.89 14.80
C GLY A 351 10.06 -15.69 13.90
N ALA A 352 10.59 -15.90 12.69
CA ALA A 352 10.92 -14.80 11.78
C ALA A 352 9.69 -14.27 11.02
N SER A 353 9.57 -12.94 10.93
CA SER A 353 8.54 -12.25 10.16
C SER A 353 8.95 -12.05 8.69
N GLU A 354 7.96 -11.86 7.80
CA GLU A 354 8.22 -11.46 6.40
C GLU A 354 8.99 -10.13 6.32
N ILE A 355 8.81 -9.26 7.32
CA ILE A 355 9.48 -7.96 7.43
C ILE A 355 10.97 -8.14 7.69
N GLU A 356 11.35 -8.99 8.64
CA GLU A 356 12.76 -9.28 8.95
C GLU A 356 13.47 -9.86 7.73
N MET A 357 12.80 -10.73 6.96
CA MET A 357 13.33 -11.24 5.69
C MET A 357 13.63 -10.11 4.70
N LYS A 358 12.72 -9.14 4.54
CA LYS A 358 12.90 -8.02 3.62
C LYS A 358 13.99 -7.02 4.04
N VAL A 359 14.36 -6.97 5.32
CA VAL A 359 15.50 -6.16 5.79
C VAL A 359 16.84 -6.75 5.32
N TYR A 360 16.90 -8.07 5.12
CA TYR A 360 18.10 -8.79 4.74
C TYR A 360 18.27 -9.01 3.22
N GLN A 361 17.18 -8.88 2.46
CA GLN A 361 17.21 -8.80 0.99
C GLN A 361 17.73 -7.44 0.56
#